data_AF-A0A8T1TRA0-F1
#
_entry.id   AF-A0A8T1TRA0-F1
#
_cell.length_a   1.000
_cell.length_b   1.000
_cell.length_c   1.000
_cell.angle_alpha   90.00
_cell.angle_beta   90.00
_cell.angle_gamma   90.00
#
_symmetry.space_group_name_H-M   'P 1'
#
loop_
_entity.id
_entity.type
_entity.pdbx_description
1 polymer ?
#
loop_
_entity_poly.entity_id
_entity_poly.type
_entity_poly.pdbx_seq_one_letter_code
_entity_poly.pdbx_strand_id
1 'polypeptide(L)' 'QKSALPTTIASDTSSDRWRCIRVAQALAKSLSESDNAEVIVLEAIFFFYQAVGAPRAYVDGDYTNKMFIPYDNAIPKHA' A
#
# COMPACT_ATOMS: atom_id res chain seq x y z
N GLN A 1 23.97 7.63 21.59
CA GLN A 1 22.96 6.56 21.58
C GLN A 1 22.12 6.73 20.33
N LYS A 2 22.10 5.76 19.41
CA LYS A 2 21.14 5.78 18.28
C LYS A 2 19.76 5.52 18.88
N SER A 3 18.91 6.55 18.98
CA SER A 3 17.51 6.38 19.33
C SER A 3 16.87 5.53 18.23
N ALA A 4 16.35 4.36 18.59
CA ALA A 4 15.61 3.53 17.66
C ALA A 4 14.42 4.35 17.12
N LEU A 5 14.46 4.64 15.82
CA LEU A 5 13.39 5.35 15.11
C LEU A 5 12.12 4.48 15.15
N PRO A 6 10.92 5.07 15.31
CA PRO A 6 9.69 4.30 15.28
C PRO A 6 9.44 3.78 13.85
N THR A 7 9.91 2.57 13.58
CA THR A 7 9.63 1.85 12.33
C THR A 7 8.21 1.29 12.44
N THR A 8 7.27 1.84 11.70
CA THR A 8 5.91 1.27 11.63
C THR A 8 5.88 0.21 10.53
N ILE A 9 5.82 -1.06 10.93
CA ILE A 9 5.74 -2.20 10.01
C ILE A 9 4.27 -2.61 9.90
N ALA A 10 3.65 -2.39 8.74
CA ALA A 10 2.36 -2.96 8.41
C ALA A 10 2.57 -4.32 7.71
N SER A 11 2.17 -5.41 8.35
CA SER A 11 2.24 -6.77 7.78
C SER A 11 0.90 -7.20 7.18
N ASP A 12 0.91 -7.68 5.95
CA ASP A 12 -0.28 -8.18 5.27
C ASP A 12 -0.64 -9.63 5.69
N THR A 13 -1.89 -9.84 6.10
CA THR A 13 -2.55 -11.15 6.07
C THR A 13 -3.66 -11.08 5.03
N SER A 14 -4.00 -12.17 4.34
CA SER A 14 -4.87 -12.14 3.14
C SER A 14 -6.21 -11.36 3.24
N SER A 15 -6.75 -11.15 4.44
CA SER A 15 -7.95 -10.34 4.71
C SER A 15 -7.70 -8.84 4.94
N ASP A 16 -6.44 -8.43 5.17
CA ASP A 16 -6.05 -7.09 5.64
C ASP A 16 -5.30 -6.25 4.61
N ARG A 17 -5.01 -6.78 3.41
CA ARG A 17 -4.29 -6.08 2.33
C ARG A 17 -4.80 -4.66 2.05
N TRP A 18 -6.11 -4.50 1.98
CA TRP A 18 -6.76 -3.21 1.80
C TRP A 18 -6.49 -2.23 2.94
N ARG A 19 -6.47 -2.71 4.18
CA ARG A 19 -6.26 -1.88 5.37
C ARG A 19 -4.81 -1.42 5.43
N CYS A 20 -3.85 -2.32 5.19
CA CYS A 20 -2.43 -2.01 5.21
C CYS A 20 -2.05 -0.93 4.19
N ILE A 21 -2.51 -1.04 2.93
CA ILE A 21 -2.18 -0.04 1.92
C ILE A 21 -2.79 1.34 2.23
N ARG A 22 -4.01 1.37 2.79
CA ARG A 22 -4.66 2.63 3.17
C ARG A 22 -3.96 3.31 4.32
N VAL A 23 -3.50 2.53 5.30
CA VAL A 23 -2.72 3.05 6.43
C VAL A 23 -1.40 3.61 5.92
N ALA A 24 -0.68 2.89 5.06
CA ALA A 24 0.57 3.37 4.45
C ALA A 24 0.35 4.66 3.64
N GLN A 25 -0.70 4.73 2.83
CA GLN A 25 -1.07 5.93 2.09
C GLN A 25 -1.41 7.12 3.00
N ALA A 26 -2.11 6.87 4.12
CA ALA A 26 -2.46 7.92 5.08
C ALA A 26 -1.23 8.42 5.83
N LEU A 27 -0.36 7.50 6.28
CA LEU A 27 0.92 7.81 6.92
C LEU A 27 1.82 8.64 5.99
N ALA A 28 2.00 8.20 4.74
CA ALA A 28 2.80 8.93 3.75
C ALA A 28 2.26 10.35 3.51
N LYS A 29 0.95 10.58 3.61
CA LYS A 29 0.37 11.93 3.46
C LYS A 29 0.52 12.80 4.71
N SER A 30 0.60 12.19 5.89
CA SER A 30 0.66 12.92 7.16
C SER A 30 2.07 13.22 7.62
N LEU A 31 3.04 12.41 7.18
CA LEU A 31 4.44 12.56 7.54
C LEU A 31 5.09 13.66 6.70
N SER A 32 6.08 14.30 7.32
CA SER A 32 6.98 15.27 6.72
C SER A 32 8.42 14.77 6.86
N GLU A 33 9.32 15.27 6.02
CA GLU A 33 10.77 15.02 6.14
C GLU A 33 11.32 15.26 7.57
N SER A 34 10.73 16.19 8.33
CA SER A 34 11.15 16.51 9.70
C SER A 34 10.81 15.43 10.73
N ASP A 35 9.88 14.53 10.43
CA ASP A 35 9.47 13.46 11.34
C ASP A 35 10.50 12.32 11.41
N ASN A 36 11.47 12.30 10.49
CA ASN A 36 12.55 11.32 10.41
C ASN A 36 12.05 9.87 10.55
N ALA A 37 10.93 9.58 9.87
CA ALA A 37 10.24 8.29 9.91
C ALA A 37 10.30 7.61 8.55
N GLU A 38 10.45 6.29 8.55
CA GLU A 38 10.41 5.46 7.35
C GLU A 38 9.17 4.57 7.36
N VAL A 39 8.43 4.56 6.25
CA VAL A 39 7.26 3.71 6.06
C VAL A 39 7.63 2.59 5.10
N ILE A 40 7.70 1.37 5.62
CA ILE A 40 8.05 0.18 4.86
C ILE A 40 6.82 -0.71 4.71
N VAL A 41 6.45 -1.03 3.47
CA VAL A 41 5.37 -1.98 3.15
C VAL A 41 5.98 -3.28 2.66
N LEU A 42 5.72 -4.37 3.37
CA LEU A 42 6.20 -5.71 3.02
C LEU A 42 5.03 -6.54 2.51
N GLU A 43 5.09 -6.90 1.23
CA GLU A 43 4.00 -7.56 0.52
C GLU A 43 4.50 -8.78 -0.25
N ALA A 44 3.70 -9.84 -0.26
CA ALA A 44 4.05 -11.09 -0.92
C ALA A 44 3.93 -11.04 -2.45
N ILE A 45 3.25 -10.02 -2.98
CA ILE A 45 2.91 -9.88 -4.41
C ILE A 45 3.36 -8.50 -4.88
N PHE A 46 3.73 -8.37 -6.16
CA PHE A 46 4.23 -7.12 -6.74
C PHE A 46 3.15 -6.08 -7.06
N PHE A 47 1.87 -6.40 -6.87
CA PHE A 47 0.74 -5.54 -7.25
C PHE A 47 -0.27 -5.43 -6.12
N PHE A 48 -0.76 -4.21 -5.91
CA PHE A 48 -1.97 -3.97 -5.15
C PHE A 48 -3.19 -4.14 -6.07
N TYR A 49 -4.25 -4.80 -5.59
CA TYR A 49 -5.49 -4.90 -6.33
C TYR A 49 -6.70 -4.71 -5.42
N GLN A 50 -7.75 -4.12 -5.98
CA GLN A 50 -9.01 -3.93 -5.26
C GLN A 50 -9.95 -5.10 -5.55
N ALA A 51 -10.15 -5.97 -4.55
CA ALA A 51 -10.99 -7.17 -4.70
C ALA A 51 -12.43 -6.86 -5.14
N VAL A 52 -12.94 -5.65 -4.85
CA VAL A 52 -14.26 -5.17 -5.33
C VAL A 52 -14.35 -5.12 -6.87
N GLY A 53 -13.21 -4.99 -7.56
CA GLY A 53 -13.14 -5.02 -9.02
C GLY A 53 -13.20 -6.43 -9.63
N ALA A 54 -13.02 -7.49 -8.83
CA ALA A 54 -12.97 -8.86 -9.35
C ALA A 54 -14.30 -9.31 -10.03
N PRO A 55 -15.49 -9.02 -9.48
CA PRO A 55 -16.75 -9.30 -10.19
C PRO A 55 -16.86 -8.57 -11.53
N ARG A 56 -16.26 -7.37 -11.67
CA ARG A 56 -16.27 -6.63 -12.93
C ARG A 56 -15.35 -7.30 -13.95
N ALA A 57 -14.16 -7.73 -13.56
CA ALA A 57 -13.26 -8.45 -14.47
C ALA A 57 -13.80 -9.81 -14.93
N TYR A 58 -14.68 -10.44 -14.15
CA TYR A 58 -15.34 -11.67 -14.55
C TYR A 58 -16.26 -11.46 -15.78
N VAL A 59 -16.95 -10.32 -15.85
CA VAL A 59 -17.90 -10.00 -16.94
C VAL A 59 -17.28 -9.15 -18.05
N ASP A 60 -16.15 -8.50 -17.77
CA ASP A 60 -15.45 -7.55 -18.65
C ASP A 60 -13.95 -7.80 -18.53
N GLY A 61 -13.42 -8.70 -19.36
CA GLY A 61 -12.03 -9.16 -19.28
C GLY A 61 -11.01 -8.03 -19.44
N ASP A 62 -11.33 -7.00 -20.23
CA ASP A 62 -10.50 -5.81 -20.44
C ASP A 62 -10.33 -4.97 -19.16
N TYR A 63 -11.22 -5.15 -18.17
CA TYR A 63 -11.13 -4.51 -16.87
C TYR A 63 -9.98 -5.07 -16.01
N THR A 64 -9.49 -6.28 -16.29
CA THR A 64 -8.40 -6.93 -15.52
C THR A 64 -7.16 -6.04 -15.43
N ASN A 65 -6.79 -5.38 -16.52
CA ASN A 65 -5.63 -4.48 -16.57
C ASN A 65 -5.77 -3.23 -15.69
N LYS A 66 -7.00 -2.87 -15.31
CA LYS A 66 -7.30 -1.74 -14.41
C LYS A 66 -7.35 -2.15 -12.94
N MET A 67 -7.32 -3.46 -12.65
CA MET A 67 -7.45 -3.99 -11.30
C MET A 67 -6.12 -4.02 -10.54
N PHE A 68 -5.01 -4.15 -11.24
CA PHE A 68 -3.68 -4.29 -10.66
C PHE A 68 -2.92 -2.96 -10.75
N ILE A 69 -2.59 -2.41 -9.58
CA ILE A 69 -1.86 -1.16 -9.40
C ILE A 69 -0.47 -1.52 -8.88
N PRO A 70 0.61 -1.18 -9.59
CA PRO A 70 1.97 -1.32 -9.05
C PRO A 70 2.12 -0.54 -7.75
N TYR A 71 2.82 -1.09 -6.75
CA TYR A 71 2.95 -0.43 -5.44
C TYR A 71 3.62 0.96 -5.52
N ASP A 72 4.54 1.16 -6.46
CA ASP A 72 5.16 2.46 -6.76
C ASP A 72 4.16 3.57 -7.15
N ASN A 73 2.98 3.18 -7.62
CA ASN A 73 1.87 4.07 -7.97
C ASN A 73 0.78 4.09 -6.88
N ALA A 74 0.80 3.14 -5.95
CA ALA A 74 -0.17 3.04 -4.87
C ALA A 74 0.20 3.92 -3.67
N ILE A 75 1.49 4.17 -3.43
CA ILE A 75 1.97 4.98 -2.31
C ILE A 75 2.44 6.34 -2.84
N PRO A 76 1.99 7.48 -2.28
CA PRO A 76 2.49 8.79 -2.66
C PRO A 76 4.02 8.89 -2.51
N LYS A 77 4.70 9.43 -3.52
CA LYS A 77 6.17 9.56 -3.53
C LYS A 77 6.71 10.69 -2.65
N HIS A 78 5.84 11.60 -2.20
CA HIS A 78 6.20 12.69 -1.32
C HIS A 78 5.59 12.45 0.07
N ALA A 79 6.49 12.27 1.03
CA ALA A 79 6.37 12.51 2.47
C ALA A 79 7.70 13.14 2.91
#